data_AF-A0A6A6YQ59-F1
#
_entry.id   AF-A0A6A6YQ59-F1
#
_cell.length_a   1.000
_cell.length_b   1.000
_cell.length_c   1.000
_cell.angle_alpha   90.00
_cell.angle_beta   90.00
_cell.angle_gamma   90.00
#
_symmetry.space_group_name_H-M   'P 1'
#
loop_
_entity.id
_entity.type
_entity.pdbx_description
1 polymer ?
#
loop_
_entity_poly.entity_id
_entity_poly.type
_entity_poly.pdbx_seq_one_letter_code
_entity_poly.pdbx_strand_id
1 'polypeptide(L)'
;LTWNRFLHLRKIRRRISLVSSMISAVGFTGAGIVTLTERDLDSWGAAALGADPMIVLGLGTVGFAGVGWLLGPFFGNAVFNAWYRNVRGQMEVKERAFYARIKKHRVDPTASSLSNPVPDYYGEKIGSVADYRRWLKDQRAFNLKRGSF
;
A
#
# COMPACT_ATOMS: atom_id res chain seq x y z
N LEU A 1 -15.19 15.27 12.26
CA LEU A 1 -14.32 15.13 11.06
C LEU A 1 -15.15 15.28 9.78
N THR A 2 -14.87 16.23 8.89
CA THR A 2 -15.60 16.37 7.60
C THR A 2 -15.22 15.26 6.60
N TRP A 3 -16.00 15.06 5.52
CA TRP A 3 -15.68 14.02 4.52
C TRP A 3 -14.40 14.33 3.74
N ASN A 4 -14.23 15.58 3.29
CA ASN A 4 -13.00 16.00 2.60
C ASN A 4 -11.77 15.82 3.51
N ARG A 5 -11.85 16.20 4.79
CA ARG A 5 -10.73 16.02 5.72
C ARG A 5 -10.40 14.54 5.94
N PHE A 6 -11.41 13.68 6.09
CA PHE A 6 -11.21 12.24 6.22
C PHE A 6 -10.50 11.63 5.00
N LEU A 7 -10.99 11.92 3.78
CA LEU A 7 -10.41 11.38 2.55
C LEU A 7 -8.98 11.90 2.33
N HIS A 8 -8.73 13.17 2.67
CA HIS A 8 -7.40 13.74 2.66
C HIS A 8 -6.45 13.05 3.65
N LEU A 9 -6.90 12.81 4.88
CA LEU A 9 -6.10 12.09 5.89
C LEU A 9 -5.81 10.65 5.50
N ARG A 10 -6.75 9.96 4.84
CA ARG A 10 -6.52 8.62 4.27
C ARG A 10 -5.40 8.65 3.21
N LYS A 11 -5.39 9.67 2.35
CA LYS A 11 -4.31 9.88 1.37
C LYS A 11 -2.97 10.18 2.04
N ILE A 12 -2.95 11.00 3.09
CA ILE A 12 -1.75 11.27 3.89
C ILE A 12 -1.23 9.99 4.54
N ARG A 13 -2.09 9.21 5.21
CA ARG A 13 -1.71 7.94 5.86
C ARG A 13 -0.96 7.04 4.87
N ARG A 14 -1.54 6.83 3.68
CA ARG A 14 -0.90 6.04 2.62
C ARG A 14 0.46 6.60 2.19
N ARG A 15 0.57 7.92 2.00
CA ARG A 15 1.84 8.56 1.62
C ARG A 15 2.92 8.39 2.68
N ILE A 16 2.57 8.56 3.95
CA ILE A 16 3.50 8.34 5.08
C ILE A 16 3.94 6.88 5.11
N SER A 17 3.03 5.92 4.94
CA SER A 17 3.38 4.51 4.87
C SER A 17 4.35 4.20 3.71
N LEU A 18 4.12 4.76 2.52
CA LEU A 18 5.00 4.57 1.36
C LEU A 18 6.39 5.19 1.58
N VAL A 19 6.46 6.42 2.06
CA VAL A 19 7.74 7.08 2.36
C VAL A 19 8.48 6.30 3.44
N SER A 20 7.78 5.83 4.47
CA SER A 20 8.37 5.00 5.53
C SER A 20 8.87 3.65 5.00
N SER A 21 8.17 3.02 4.06
CA SER A 21 8.69 1.85 3.31
C SER A 21 10.00 2.14 2.59
N MET A 22 10.09 3.27 1.90
CA MET A 22 11.31 3.63 1.17
C MET A 22 12.47 3.91 2.13
N ILE A 23 12.24 4.69 3.18
CA ILE A 23 13.27 5.02 4.19
C ILE A 23 13.73 3.75 4.92
N SER A 24 12.79 2.90 5.33
CA SER A 24 13.09 1.64 6.01
C SER A 24 13.86 0.68 5.10
N ALA A 25 13.51 0.59 3.81
CA ALA A 25 14.27 -0.19 2.84
C ALA A 25 15.73 0.30 2.77
N VAL A 26 15.95 1.61 2.62
CA VAL A 26 17.30 2.20 2.57
C VAL A 26 18.07 1.94 3.87
N GLY A 27 17.44 2.14 5.03
CA GLY A 27 18.06 1.91 6.33
C GLY A 27 18.45 0.45 6.55
N PHE A 28 17.57 -0.49 6.22
CA PHE A 28 17.86 -1.92 6.33
C PHE A 28 18.89 -2.39 5.30
N THR A 29 18.90 -1.84 4.09
CA THR A 29 19.97 -2.11 3.13
C THR A 29 21.33 -1.68 3.69
N GLY A 30 21.42 -0.46 4.25
CA GLY A 30 22.65 0.02 4.87
C GLY A 30 23.12 -0.86 6.02
N ALA A 31 22.21 -1.21 6.93
CA ALA A 31 22.50 -2.14 8.03
C ALA A 31 22.89 -3.54 7.50
N GLY A 32 22.18 -4.01 6.47
CA GLY A 32 22.39 -5.30 5.81
C GLY A 32 23.79 -5.43 5.24
N ILE A 33 24.24 -4.42 4.49
CA ILE A 33 25.60 -4.36 3.93
C ILE A 33 26.64 -4.46 5.07
N VAL A 34 26.50 -3.65 6.11
CA VAL A 34 27.41 -3.69 7.27
C VAL A 34 27.43 -5.09 7.91
N THR A 35 26.26 -5.67 8.17
CA THR A 35 26.18 -7.01 8.77
C THR A 35 26.70 -8.13 7.87
N LEU A 36 26.50 -8.04 6.54
CA LEU A 36 27.00 -9.05 5.61
C LEU A 36 28.54 -9.03 5.56
N THR A 37 29.13 -7.83 5.50
CA THR A 37 30.58 -7.65 5.44
C THR A 37 31.28 -7.93 6.77
N GLU A 38 30.76 -7.46 7.90
CA GLU A 38 31.41 -7.65 9.21
C GLU A 38 31.39 -9.11 9.69
N ARG A 39 30.47 -9.92 9.16
CA ARG A 39 30.24 -11.30 9.61
C ARG A 39 30.63 -12.35 8.56
N ASP A 40 31.23 -11.94 7.44
CA ASP A 40 31.57 -12.80 6.28
C ASP A 40 30.42 -13.74 5.87
N LEU A 41 29.18 -13.23 5.96
CA LEU A 41 27.98 -14.03 5.69
C LEU A 41 27.84 -14.36 4.21
N ASP A 42 28.42 -13.53 3.35
CA ASP A 42 28.52 -13.78 1.92
C ASP A 42 29.41 -14.99 1.62
N SER A 43 30.56 -15.10 2.29
CA SER A 43 31.49 -16.23 2.14
C SER A 43 30.92 -17.52 2.72
N TRP A 44 30.31 -17.45 3.91
CA TRP A 44 29.62 -18.60 4.51
C TRP A 44 28.41 -19.04 3.67
N GLY A 45 27.59 -18.08 3.23
CA GLY A 45 26.42 -18.34 2.42
C GLY A 45 26.79 -18.89 1.04
N ALA A 46 27.89 -18.41 0.44
CA ALA A 46 28.46 -18.93 -0.80
C ALA A 46 28.85 -20.39 -0.66
N ALA A 47 29.57 -20.74 0.41
CA ALA A 47 29.97 -22.12 0.69
C ALA A 47 28.76 -23.04 0.91
N ALA A 48 27.73 -22.57 1.63
CA ALA A 48 26.52 -23.34 1.91
C ALA A 48 25.63 -23.55 0.66
N LEU A 49 25.54 -22.54 -0.21
CA LEU A 49 24.69 -22.55 -1.40
C LEU A 49 25.40 -23.04 -2.66
N GLY A 50 26.72 -23.27 -2.60
CA GLY A 50 27.55 -23.58 -3.76
C GLY A 50 27.57 -22.44 -4.80
N ALA A 51 27.36 -21.21 -4.35
CA ALA A 51 27.22 -20.02 -5.19
C ALA A 51 28.43 -19.09 -5.04
N ASP A 52 28.61 -18.17 -5.97
CA ASP A 52 29.66 -17.16 -5.88
C ASP A 52 29.36 -16.11 -4.78
N PRO A 53 30.36 -15.67 -3.99
CA PRO A 53 30.17 -14.66 -2.93
C PRO A 53 29.52 -13.36 -3.40
N MET A 54 29.79 -12.88 -4.63
CA MET A 54 29.12 -11.69 -5.16
C MET A 54 27.61 -11.89 -5.35
N ILE A 55 27.20 -13.10 -5.76
CA ILE A 55 25.78 -13.43 -5.92
C ILE A 55 25.10 -13.44 -4.56
N VAL A 56 25.72 -14.07 -3.55
CA VAL A 56 25.18 -14.14 -2.19
C VAL A 56 25.12 -12.76 -1.54
N LEU A 57 26.16 -11.93 -1.71
CA LEU A 57 26.17 -10.55 -1.26
C LEU A 57 25.04 -9.73 -1.91
N GLY A 58 24.88 -9.84 -3.23
CA GLY A 58 23.84 -9.13 -3.97
C GLY A 58 22.42 -9.55 -3.54
N LEU A 59 22.18 -10.86 -3.46
CA LEU A 59 20.89 -11.41 -3.01
C LEU A 59 20.62 -11.09 -1.54
N GLY A 60 21.62 -11.18 -0.67
CA GLY A 60 21.52 -10.80 0.73
C GLY A 60 21.14 -9.34 0.88
N THR A 61 21.83 -8.45 0.17
CA THR A 61 21.56 -7.01 0.18
C THR A 61 20.15 -6.69 -0.29
N VAL A 62 19.69 -7.31 -1.39
CA VAL A 62 18.31 -7.18 -1.87
C VAL A 62 17.31 -7.77 -0.86
N GLY A 63 17.67 -8.86 -0.18
CA GLY A 63 16.89 -9.45 0.90
C GLY A 63 16.67 -8.47 2.06
N PHE A 64 17.73 -7.83 2.55
CA PHE A 64 17.62 -6.79 3.58
C PHE A 64 16.78 -5.60 3.12
N ALA A 65 16.96 -5.13 1.88
CA ALA A 65 16.14 -4.09 1.29
C ALA A 65 14.65 -4.46 1.28
N GLY A 66 14.34 -5.70 0.88
CA GLY A 66 12.98 -6.24 0.84
C GLY A 66 12.36 -6.34 2.24
N VAL A 67 13.11 -6.81 3.23
CA VAL A 67 12.67 -6.86 4.63
C VAL A 67 12.37 -5.44 5.14
N GLY A 68 13.28 -4.50 4.93
CA GLY A 68 13.09 -3.10 5.31
C GLY A 68 11.86 -2.48 4.65
N TRP A 69 11.66 -2.74 3.37
CA TRP A 69 10.51 -2.25 2.61
C TRP A 69 9.17 -2.76 3.17
N LEU A 70 9.11 -4.04 3.55
CA LEU A 70 7.93 -4.69 4.15
C LEU A 70 7.66 -4.18 5.58
N LEU A 71 8.70 -3.88 6.35
CA LEU A 71 8.57 -3.39 7.72
C LEU A 71 8.24 -1.89 7.79
N GLY A 72 8.59 -1.12 6.77
CA GLY A 72 8.42 0.34 6.78
C GLY A 72 6.98 0.85 7.02
N PRO A 73 5.89 0.23 6.52
CA PRO A 73 4.53 0.69 6.80
C PRO A 73 4.14 0.61 8.27
N PHE A 74 4.74 -0.29 9.06
CA PHE A 74 4.50 -0.37 10.50
C PHE A 74 4.96 0.91 11.20
N PHE A 75 6.19 1.36 10.90
CA PHE A 75 6.72 2.63 11.41
C PHE A 75 5.90 3.83 10.91
N GLY A 76 5.53 3.85 9.62
CA GLY A 76 4.73 4.92 9.04
C GLY A 76 3.34 5.04 9.68
N ASN A 77 2.70 3.90 9.96
CA ASN A 77 1.42 3.86 10.68
C ASN A 77 1.58 4.32 12.14
N ALA A 78 2.65 3.94 12.82
CA ALA A 78 2.92 4.42 14.18
C ALA A 78 3.05 5.95 14.22
N VAL A 79 3.84 6.53 13.31
CA VAL A 79 4.02 7.98 13.16
C VAL A 79 2.68 8.67 12.86
N PHE A 80 1.91 8.15 11.89
CA PHE A 80 0.59 8.70 11.58
C PHE A 80 -0.35 8.67 12.80
N ASN A 81 -0.38 7.55 13.52
CA ASN A 81 -1.25 7.39 14.69
C ASN A 81 -0.83 8.31 15.85
N ALA A 82 0.46 8.58 16.02
CA ALA A 82 0.97 9.53 17.00
C ALA A 82 0.56 10.97 16.65
N TRP A 83 0.80 11.42 15.42
CA TRP A 83 0.46 12.77 14.98
C TRP A 83 -1.05 13.03 14.95
N TYR A 84 -1.85 12.04 14.55
CA TYR A 84 -3.30 12.19 14.38
C TYR A 84 -4.11 11.51 15.50
N ARG A 85 -3.51 11.33 16.68
CA ARG A 85 -4.14 10.65 17.83
C ARG A 85 -5.53 11.21 18.18
N ASN A 86 -5.67 12.55 18.13
CA ASN A 86 -6.90 13.26 18.52
C ASN A 86 -8.09 12.98 17.57
N VAL A 87 -7.82 12.58 16.32
CA VAL A 87 -8.87 12.34 15.31
C VAL A 87 -9.02 10.86 14.96
N ARG A 88 -8.25 9.97 15.60
CA ARG A 88 -8.22 8.53 15.29
C ARG A 88 -9.59 7.87 15.45
N GLY A 89 -10.27 8.07 16.57
CA GLY A 89 -11.61 7.48 16.77
C GLY A 89 -12.62 7.95 15.73
N GLN A 90 -12.61 9.24 15.39
CA GLN A 90 -13.48 9.78 14.33
C GLN A 90 -13.12 9.24 12.94
N MET A 91 -11.84 8.99 12.67
CA MET A 91 -11.38 8.36 11.44
C MET A 91 -11.92 6.95 11.31
N GLU A 92 -11.85 6.13 12.36
CA GLU A 92 -12.30 4.74 12.33
C GLU A 92 -13.80 4.63 12.05
N VAL A 93 -14.62 5.47 12.69
CA VAL A 93 -16.07 5.55 12.41
C VAL A 93 -16.31 5.90 10.93
N LYS A 94 -15.56 6.87 10.40
CA LYS A 94 -15.69 7.27 8.99
C LYS A 94 -15.16 6.23 8.02
N GLU A 95 -14.14 5.49 8.39
CA GLU A 95 -13.58 4.41 7.58
C GLU A 95 -14.60 3.28 7.42
N ARG A 96 -15.30 2.90 8.50
CA ARG A 96 -16.44 1.96 8.43
C ARG A 96 -17.58 2.49 7.58
N ALA A 97 -17.98 3.74 7.78
CA ALA A 97 -19.04 4.38 6.99
C ALA A 97 -18.67 4.49 5.50
N PHE A 98 -17.41 4.78 5.19
CA PHE A 98 -16.89 4.81 3.83
C PHE A 98 -16.91 3.42 3.20
N TYR A 99 -16.41 2.41 3.91
CA TYR A 99 -16.43 1.02 3.44
C TYR A 99 -17.86 0.54 3.15
N ALA A 100 -18.83 0.84 4.02
CA ALA A 100 -20.23 0.51 3.80
C ALA A 100 -20.78 1.19 2.53
N ARG A 101 -20.39 2.44 2.26
CA ARG A 101 -20.76 3.16 1.02
C ARG A 101 -20.15 2.51 -0.22
N ILE A 102 -18.87 2.13 -0.17
CA ILE A 102 -18.20 1.43 -1.28
C ILE A 102 -18.87 0.08 -1.52
N LYS A 103 -19.07 -0.73 -0.48
CA LYS A 103 -19.73 -2.04 -0.58
C LYS A 103 -21.13 -1.94 -1.20
N LYS A 104 -21.89 -0.88 -0.88
CA LYS A 104 -23.24 -0.65 -1.41
C LYS A 104 -23.26 -0.29 -2.91
N HIS A 105 -22.24 0.41 -3.41
CA HIS A 105 -22.27 0.98 -4.76
C HIS A 105 -21.27 0.35 -5.73
N ARG A 106 -20.35 -0.50 -5.26
CA ARG A 106 -19.41 -1.22 -6.12
C ARG A 106 -20.16 -2.15 -7.06
N VAL A 107 -19.68 -2.25 -8.29
CA VAL A 107 -20.20 -3.18 -9.29
C VAL A 107 -19.79 -4.62 -8.98
N ASP A 108 -20.52 -5.58 -9.55
CA ASP A 108 -20.13 -6.98 -9.51
C ASP A 108 -18.95 -7.21 -10.46
N PRO A 109 -17.79 -7.68 -9.96
CA PRO A 109 -16.60 -7.85 -10.77
C PRO A 109 -16.70 -9.07 -11.71
N THR A 110 -17.64 -9.99 -11.48
CA THR A 110 -17.83 -11.17 -12.34
C THR A 110 -18.37 -10.82 -13.72
N ALA A 111 -19.07 -9.69 -13.85
CA ALA A 111 -19.62 -9.21 -15.10
C ALA A 111 -18.61 -8.46 -16.00
N SER A 112 -17.31 -8.66 -15.77
CA SER A 112 -16.24 -8.01 -16.52
C SER A 112 -16.14 -8.55 -17.94
N SER A 113 -15.92 -7.68 -18.93
CA SER A 113 -15.58 -8.08 -20.29
C SER A 113 -14.37 -7.31 -20.82
N LEU A 114 -13.74 -7.78 -21.88
CA LEU A 114 -12.63 -7.06 -22.54
C LEU A 114 -13.04 -5.66 -23.02
N SER A 115 -14.30 -5.49 -23.43
CA SER A 115 -14.86 -4.20 -23.88
C SER A 115 -15.37 -3.31 -22.74
N ASN A 116 -15.53 -3.86 -21.53
CA ASN A 116 -15.99 -3.16 -20.34
C ASN A 116 -15.24 -3.67 -19.10
N PRO A 117 -13.99 -3.22 -18.88
CA PRO A 117 -13.21 -3.63 -17.72
C PRO A 117 -13.80 -3.08 -16.41
N VAL A 118 -13.59 -3.81 -15.32
CA VAL A 118 -14.12 -3.44 -14.01
C VAL A 118 -13.45 -2.15 -13.52
N PRO A 119 -14.22 -1.12 -13.13
CA PRO A 119 -13.68 0.10 -12.53
C PRO A 119 -13.05 -0.19 -11.16
N ASP A 120 -12.45 0.82 -10.52
CA ASP A 120 -11.88 0.70 -9.17
C ASP A 120 -12.87 0.05 -8.18
N TYR A 121 -12.65 -1.20 -7.82
CA TYR A 121 -13.59 -2.00 -7.03
C TYR A 121 -13.60 -1.61 -5.54
N TYR A 122 -12.44 -1.20 -5.01
CA TYR A 122 -12.25 -0.90 -3.59
C TYR A 122 -12.31 0.59 -3.27
N GLY A 123 -12.44 1.45 -4.28
CA GLY A 123 -12.43 2.89 -4.09
C GLY A 123 -11.07 3.40 -3.61
N GLU A 124 -10.00 2.75 -4.06
CA GLU A 124 -8.63 3.04 -3.64
C GLU A 124 -8.19 4.46 -4.04
N LYS A 125 -8.67 4.93 -5.20
CA LYS A 125 -8.28 6.22 -5.79
C LYS A 125 -9.07 7.41 -5.25
N ILE A 126 -10.02 7.19 -4.33
CA ILE A 126 -10.89 8.26 -3.80
C ILE A 126 -10.13 9.08 -2.75
N GLY A 127 -9.67 10.27 -3.13
CA GLY A 127 -8.98 11.23 -2.24
C GLY A 127 -9.85 12.42 -1.83
N SER A 128 -10.99 12.62 -2.46
CA SER A 128 -11.89 13.76 -2.24
C SER A 128 -13.36 13.38 -2.51
N VAL A 129 -14.30 14.25 -2.10
CA VAL A 129 -15.73 14.05 -2.42
C VAL A 129 -15.98 14.13 -3.94
N ALA A 130 -15.19 14.92 -4.67
CA ALA A 130 -15.26 14.96 -6.13
C ALA A 130 -14.86 13.62 -6.76
N ASP A 131 -13.76 13.01 -6.28
CA ASP A 131 -13.34 11.68 -6.71
C ASP A 131 -14.38 10.62 -6.40
N TYR A 132 -15.04 10.71 -5.24
CA TYR A 132 -16.13 9.80 -4.88
C TYR A 132 -17.32 9.91 -5.86
N ARG A 133 -17.70 11.13 -6.26
CA ARG A 133 -18.76 11.33 -7.26
C ARG A 133 -18.36 10.78 -8.62
N ARG A 134 -17.10 10.97 -9.03
CA ARG A 134 -16.57 10.40 -10.27
C ARG A 134 -16.61 8.88 -10.22
N TRP A 135 -16.11 8.30 -9.13
CA TRP A 135 -16.15 6.86 -8.90
C TRP A 135 -17.57 6.30 -9.00
N LEU A 136 -18.58 6.96 -8.41
CA LEU A 136 -19.99 6.55 -8.55
C LEU A 136 -20.48 6.58 -10.01
N LYS A 137 -20.03 7.55 -10.81
CA LYS A 137 -20.36 7.59 -12.25
C LYS A 137 -19.70 6.43 -12.99
N ASP A 138 -18.45 6.11 -12.67
CA ASP A 138 -17.72 5.00 -13.28
C ASP A 138 -18.43 3.65 -12.98
N GLN A 139 -18.88 3.44 -11.73
CA GLN A 139 -19.67 2.25 -11.35
C GLN A 139 -20.99 2.17 -12.15
N ARG A 140 -21.70 3.30 -12.33
CA ARG A 140 -22.95 3.35 -13.11
C ARG A 140 -22.71 3.11 -14.60
N ALA A 141 -21.66 3.69 -15.16
CA ALA A 141 -21.29 3.53 -16.57
C ALA A 141 -20.98 2.05 -16.89
N PHE A 142 -20.28 1.37 -15.99
CA PHE A 142 -20.03 -0.07 -16.11
C PHE A 142 -21.34 -0.88 -16.12
N ASN A 143 -22.27 -0.59 -15.20
CA ASN A 143 -23.56 -1.28 -15.13
C ASN A 143 -24.46 -1.03 -16.35
N LEU A 144 -24.43 0.18 -16.94
CA LEU A 144 -25.18 0.50 -18.15
C LEU A 144 -24.69 -0.32 -19.34
N LYS A 145 -23.36 -0.43 -19.51
CA LYS A 145 -22.76 -1.22 -20.59
C LYS A 145 -23.07 -2.71 -20.47
N ARG A 146 -23.26 -3.23 -19.25
CA ARG A 146 -23.67 -4.62 -19.02
C ARG A 146 -25.07 -4.94 -19.56
N GLY A 147 -26.00 -3.98 -19.54
CA GLY A 147 -27.39 -4.19 -19.97
C GLY A 147 -27.67 -3.92 -21.45
N SER A 148 -26.64 -3.55 -22.22
CA SER A 148 -26.74 -3.19 -23.65
C SER A 148 -26.30 -4.32 -24.60
N PHE A 149 -26.11 -5.53 -24.08
CA PHE A 149 -25.73 -6.73 -24.85
C PHE A 149 -26.79 -7.82 -24.65
#